data_AF-A0A0R3KRH3-F1
#
_entry.id   AF-A0A0R3KRH3-F1
#
_cell.length_a   1.000
_cell.length_b   1.000
_cell.length_c   1.000
_cell.angle_alpha   90.00
_cell.angle_beta   90.00
_cell.angle_gamma   90.00
#
_symmetry.space_group_name_H-M   'P 1'
#
loop_
_entity.id
_entity.type
_entity.pdbx_description
1 polymer ?
#
loop_
_entity_poly.entity_id
_entity_poly.type
_entity_poly.pdbx_seq_one_letter_code
_entity_poly.pdbx_strand_id
1 'polypeptide(L)'
;MCAKFVQQLMKRRPEFVPHLTRLSSIGLLAEVVEDFLKPTHVETKTDLTVILDAPIALDYLGCSGKALKDDIATIVSALKDVGATFVVLPASCVEMQHNLKSMLSLPPELRRGYTHNAMLRKEVAGDFVRAVMNQPETALSNAGITVRQISLDTYHHAHKFFTQEQFDDFLGSITWGNNINAREHDATCAAIVMRLREGRQSADVFKTRHVLVTRNPSFVRHARNYCLQSRMINSLQEGPVIHARELATTAWLRTGLGASETIPRGHLIATCDRVLQVRPEVRNALAAQLAIVTPDRIEQLNLLMQDARSVQKLADETLNNESVVTADNAERLLDVMREATAEELRQQHQAEILRLKAESAANVEAYKEASRSDSERVNSQLGRLTTEVAALQQRNADAEALVNSQVRGVVAGVNRRATAIEIVIGAILLALGAVGLLNVFTGALHENVVWGAVLLAFGAIGFVRVFFALLERPMPALATALNWYCRRRVRKQLLQLGLSDAGASLTYKGGRVVDVEGSKKPAS
;
A
#
# COMPACT_ATOMS: atom_id res chain seq x y z
N MET A 1 6.09 -30.12 -12.28
CA MET A 1 7.27 -30.15 -11.39
C MET A 1 7.32 -31.41 -10.51
N CYS A 2 6.22 -31.79 -9.85
CA CYS A 2 6.17 -32.95 -8.93
C CYS A 2 6.54 -34.30 -9.59
N ALA A 3 6.12 -34.57 -10.83
CA ALA A 3 6.45 -35.82 -11.52
C ALA A 3 7.97 -36.02 -11.71
N LYS A 4 8.71 -34.95 -12.05
CA LYS A 4 10.18 -34.99 -12.17
C LYS A 4 10.85 -35.21 -10.82
N PHE A 5 10.33 -34.61 -9.75
CA PHE A 5 10.82 -34.83 -8.39
C PHE A 5 10.64 -36.29 -7.96
N VAL A 6 9.46 -36.87 -8.17
CA VAL A 6 9.19 -38.29 -7.86
C VAL A 6 10.08 -39.21 -8.69
N GLN A 7 10.23 -38.95 -9.98
CA GLN A 7 11.09 -39.74 -10.87
C GLN A 7 12.57 -39.66 -10.47
N GLN A 8 13.02 -38.50 -9.98
CA GLN A 8 14.39 -38.30 -9.50
C GLN A 8 14.62 -38.90 -8.11
N LEU A 9 13.63 -38.86 -7.22
CA LEU A 9 13.62 -39.54 -5.93
C LEU A 9 13.72 -41.07 -6.12
N MET A 10 12.89 -41.64 -7.00
CA MET A 10 12.91 -43.06 -7.34
C MET A 10 14.27 -43.52 -7.90
N LYS A 11 14.96 -42.66 -8.66
CA LYS A 11 16.28 -42.96 -9.23
C LYS A 11 17.44 -42.80 -8.25
N ARG A 12 17.39 -41.80 -7.36
CA ARG A 12 18.53 -41.45 -6.50
C ARG A 12 18.44 -42.00 -5.08
N ARG A 13 17.23 -42.22 -4.57
CA ARG A 13 16.97 -42.72 -3.21
C ARG A 13 15.75 -43.65 -3.18
N PRO A 14 15.87 -44.88 -3.73
CA PRO A 14 14.77 -45.84 -3.82
C PRO A 14 14.19 -46.24 -2.45
N GLU A 15 14.96 -46.10 -1.37
CA GLU A 15 14.54 -46.37 0.01
C GLU A 15 13.35 -45.50 0.47
N PHE A 16 13.14 -44.31 -0.13
CA PHE A 16 12.02 -43.43 0.21
C PHE A 16 10.75 -43.68 -0.62
N VAL A 17 10.82 -44.52 -1.65
CA VAL A 17 9.68 -44.83 -2.52
C VAL A 17 8.51 -45.45 -1.75
N PRO A 18 8.71 -46.40 -0.81
CA PRO A 18 7.60 -46.93 -0.01
C PRO A 18 6.89 -45.87 0.83
N HIS A 19 7.63 -44.87 1.35
CA HIS A 19 7.06 -43.77 2.13
C HIS A 19 6.22 -42.83 1.26
N LEU A 20 6.72 -42.50 0.07
CA LEU A 20 6.00 -41.70 -0.91
C LEU A 20 4.74 -42.44 -1.41
N THR A 21 4.84 -43.74 -1.68
CA THR A 21 3.69 -44.58 -2.04
C THR A 21 2.67 -44.59 -0.92
N ARG A 22 3.08 -44.67 0.35
CA ARG A 22 2.17 -44.61 1.51
C ARG A 22 1.47 -43.27 1.62
N LEU A 23 2.18 -42.16 1.40
CA LEU A 23 1.60 -40.81 1.36
C LEU A 23 0.61 -40.66 0.19
N SER A 24 0.97 -41.14 -1.00
CA SER A 24 0.09 -41.16 -2.17
C SER A 24 -1.15 -42.03 -1.94
N SER A 25 -1.00 -43.17 -1.27
CA SER A 25 -2.11 -44.07 -0.90
C SER A 25 -3.07 -43.41 0.09
N ILE A 26 -2.55 -42.60 1.02
CA ILE A 26 -3.36 -41.78 1.94
C ILE A 26 -4.09 -40.68 1.18
N GLY A 27 -3.44 -40.04 0.20
CA GLY A 27 -4.07 -39.05 -0.68
C GLY A 27 -5.20 -39.65 -1.53
N LEU A 28 -4.96 -40.81 -2.14
CA LEU A 28 -5.96 -41.56 -2.90
C LEU A 28 -7.11 -42.05 -2.02
N LEU A 29 -6.83 -42.49 -0.78
CA LEU A 29 -7.89 -42.83 0.18
C LEU A 29 -8.69 -41.59 0.58
N ALA A 30 -8.05 -40.44 0.78
CA ALA A 30 -8.76 -39.20 1.08
C ALA A 30 -9.66 -38.76 -0.08
N GLU A 31 -9.18 -38.84 -1.32
CA GLU A 31 -9.92 -38.50 -2.55
C GLU A 31 -11.10 -39.46 -2.78
N VAL A 32 -10.87 -40.77 -2.62
CA VAL A 32 -11.93 -41.78 -2.69
C VAL A 32 -12.96 -41.59 -1.58
N VAL A 33 -12.54 -41.26 -0.36
CA VAL A 33 -13.46 -41.01 0.76
C VAL A 33 -14.23 -39.69 0.58
N GLU A 34 -13.63 -38.66 -0.02
CA GLU A 34 -14.32 -37.42 -0.45
C GLU A 34 -15.43 -37.73 -1.47
N ASP A 35 -15.16 -38.60 -2.45
CA ASP A 35 -16.16 -39.01 -3.45
C ASP A 35 -17.29 -39.88 -2.87
N PHE A 36 -17.04 -40.64 -1.79
CA PHE A 36 -18.03 -41.53 -1.18
C PHE A 36 -18.97 -40.86 -0.17
N LEU A 37 -18.73 -39.61 0.25
CA LEU A 37 -19.43 -39.00 1.37
C LEU A 37 -20.06 -37.65 1.03
N LYS A 38 -21.07 -37.68 0.17
CA LYS A 38 -22.26 -36.87 0.50
C LYS A 38 -23.01 -37.64 1.59
N PRO A 39 -23.01 -37.18 2.86
CA PRO A 39 -23.71 -37.90 3.92
C PRO A 39 -25.19 -38.07 3.52
N THR A 40 -25.63 -39.34 3.42
CA THR A 40 -27.04 -39.68 3.14
C THR A 40 -27.96 -39.24 4.28
N HIS A 41 -27.42 -39.09 5.49
CA HIS A 41 -28.08 -38.50 6.63
C HIS A 41 -27.14 -37.51 7.33
N VAL A 42 -27.37 -36.22 7.14
CA VAL A 42 -26.77 -35.17 7.99
C VAL A 42 -27.54 -35.21 9.32
N GLU A 43 -26.86 -35.63 10.38
CA GLU A 43 -27.44 -35.57 11.72
C GLU A 43 -27.53 -34.08 12.09
N THR A 44 -28.75 -33.57 12.24
CA THR A 44 -29.00 -32.12 12.35
C THR A 44 -29.02 -31.61 13.78
N LYS A 45 -29.05 -32.51 14.78
CA LYS A 45 -29.06 -32.17 16.21
C LYS A 45 -28.36 -33.25 17.03
N THR A 46 -27.35 -32.86 17.81
CA THR A 46 -26.72 -33.69 18.84
C THR A 46 -26.82 -33.02 20.22
N ASP A 47 -26.92 -33.81 21.28
CA ASP A 47 -26.81 -33.37 22.67
C ASP A 47 -25.40 -33.60 23.25
N LEU A 48 -24.41 -33.87 22.39
CA LEU A 48 -23.03 -34.12 22.78
C LEU A 48 -22.40 -32.88 23.42
N THR A 49 -21.87 -33.06 24.62
CA THR A 49 -21.00 -32.12 25.31
C THR A 49 -19.56 -32.62 25.23
N VAL A 50 -18.74 -31.90 24.46
CA VAL A 50 -17.32 -32.17 24.29
C VAL A 50 -16.54 -31.43 25.37
N ILE A 51 -15.81 -32.17 26.20
CA ILE A 51 -14.92 -31.65 27.22
C ILE A 51 -13.52 -31.56 26.61
N LEU A 52 -12.95 -30.36 26.58
CA LEU A 52 -11.61 -30.14 26.03
C LEU A 52 -10.56 -30.29 27.12
N ASP A 53 -9.58 -31.14 26.86
CA ASP A 53 -8.37 -31.27 27.67
C ASP A 53 -7.49 -30.01 27.57
N ALA A 54 -6.62 -29.78 28.55
CA ALA A 54 -5.78 -28.58 28.64
C ALA A 54 -4.94 -28.32 27.38
N PRO A 55 -4.27 -29.32 26.76
CA PRO A 55 -3.51 -29.10 25.55
C PRO A 55 -4.37 -28.69 24.35
N ILE A 56 -5.61 -29.20 24.23
CA ILE A 56 -6.54 -28.84 23.15
C ILE A 56 -7.14 -27.46 23.38
N ALA A 57 -7.45 -27.13 24.63
CA ALA A 57 -7.91 -25.80 25.01
C ALA A 57 -6.87 -24.71 24.68
N LEU A 58 -5.58 -24.98 24.93
CA LEU A 58 -4.48 -24.10 24.52
C LEU A 58 -4.34 -23.97 22.99
N ASP A 59 -4.54 -25.05 22.25
CA ASP A 59 -4.56 -25.03 20.78
C ASP A 59 -5.68 -24.13 20.26
N TYR A 60 -6.90 -24.27 20.81
CA TYR A 60 -8.06 -23.44 20.43
C TYR A 60 -7.88 -21.95 20.76
N LEU A 61 -7.25 -21.62 21.89
CA LEU A 61 -6.89 -20.24 22.22
C LEU A 61 -5.82 -19.66 21.27
N GLY A 62 -5.10 -20.53 20.57
CA GLY A 62 -4.00 -20.18 19.68
C GLY A 62 -2.65 -20.07 20.37
N CYS A 63 -2.52 -20.51 21.63
CA CYS A 63 -1.24 -20.50 22.33
C CYS A 63 -0.20 -21.37 21.63
N SER A 64 -0.64 -22.44 20.96
CA SER A 64 0.21 -23.40 20.22
C SER A 64 0.51 -23.01 18.77
N GLY A 65 0.08 -21.84 18.31
CA GLY A 65 0.30 -21.34 16.95
C GLY A 65 -0.98 -21.30 16.10
N LYS A 66 -0.89 -20.66 14.94
CA LYS A 66 -2.04 -20.35 14.08
C LYS A 66 -2.63 -21.60 13.42
N ALA A 67 -1.79 -22.50 12.91
CA ALA A 67 -2.26 -23.69 12.21
C ALA A 67 -3.11 -24.61 13.11
N LEU A 68 -2.68 -24.83 14.36
CA LEU A 68 -3.42 -25.62 15.33
C LEU A 68 -4.72 -24.94 15.79
N LYS A 69 -4.68 -23.61 15.92
CA LYS A 69 -5.88 -22.81 16.21
C LYS A 69 -6.93 -23.00 15.12
N ASP A 70 -6.52 -22.81 13.87
CA ASP A 70 -7.42 -22.88 12.72
C ASP A 70 -8.02 -24.29 12.56
N ASP A 71 -7.23 -25.35 12.78
CA ASP A 71 -7.68 -26.74 12.75
C ASP A 71 -8.77 -27.02 13.81
N ILE A 72 -8.47 -26.74 15.09
CA ILE A 72 -9.42 -26.99 16.18
C ILE A 72 -10.64 -26.07 16.08
N ALA A 73 -10.46 -24.80 15.70
CA ALA A 73 -11.58 -23.86 15.52
C ALA A 73 -12.55 -24.34 14.43
N THR A 74 -12.04 -24.92 13.34
CA THR A 74 -12.90 -25.46 12.27
C THR A 74 -13.70 -26.67 12.76
N ILE A 75 -13.07 -27.58 13.52
CA ILE A 75 -13.75 -28.74 14.12
C ILE A 75 -14.81 -28.29 15.14
N VAL A 76 -14.47 -27.32 16.00
CA VAL A 76 -15.38 -26.77 17.01
C VAL A 76 -16.58 -26.09 16.35
N SER A 77 -16.36 -25.28 15.31
CA SER A 77 -17.43 -24.62 14.56
C SER A 77 -18.37 -25.64 13.95
N ALA A 78 -17.83 -26.63 13.23
CA ALA A 78 -18.62 -27.67 12.58
C ALA A 78 -19.50 -28.47 13.54
N LEU A 79 -18.96 -28.80 14.71
CA LEU A 79 -19.71 -29.54 15.72
C LEU A 79 -20.74 -28.65 16.44
N LYS A 80 -20.43 -27.36 16.66
CA LYS A 80 -21.40 -26.38 17.18
C LYS A 80 -22.58 -26.20 16.22
N ASP A 81 -22.35 -26.22 14.91
CA ASP A 81 -23.41 -26.11 13.89
C ASP A 81 -24.41 -27.28 13.96
N VAL A 82 -23.97 -28.44 14.44
CA VAL A 82 -24.81 -29.63 14.67
C VAL A 82 -25.40 -29.69 16.10
N GLY A 83 -25.09 -28.70 16.94
CA GLY A 83 -25.64 -28.56 18.29
C GLY A 83 -24.74 -29.09 19.42
N ALA A 84 -23.51 -29.49 19.13
CA ALA A 84 -22.58 -29.90 20.18
C ALA A 84 -22.18 -28.73 21.08
N THR A 85 -22.06 -28.99 22.38
CA THR A 85 -21.61 -28.00 23.37
C THR A 85 -20.15 -28.25 23.72
N PHE A 86 -19.34 -27.21 23.83
CA PHE A 86 -17.93 -27.31 24.23
C PHE A 86 -17.71 -26.74 25.61
N VAL A 87 -17.04 -27.49 26.47
CA VAL A 87 -16.75 -27.09 27.85
C VAL A 87 -15.32 -27.46 28.24
N VAL A 88 -14.81 -26.78 29.26
CA VAL A 88 -13.52 -27.10 29.89
C VAL A 88 -13.74 -27.31 31.39
N LEU A 89 -13.01 -28.26 31.99
CA LEU A 89 -13.06 -28.51 33.43
C LEU A 89 -12.09 -27.59 34.19
N PRO A 90 -12.36 -27.27 35.47
CA PRO A 90 -11.46 -26.44 36.27
C PRO A 90 -10.09 -27.10 36.45
N ALA A 91 -10.07 -28.43 36.57
CA ALA A 91 -8.84 -29.22 36.62
C ALA A 91 -7.94 -28.97 35.40
N SER A 92 -8.53 -28.92 34.20
CA SER A 92 -7.80 -28.63 32.96
C SER A 92 -7.35 -27.17 32.90
N CYS A 93 -8.10 -26.23 33.47
CA CYS A 93 -7.64 -24.85 33.60
C CYS A 93 -6.39 -24.77 34.49
N VAL A 94 -6.36 -25.46 35.63
CA VAL A 94 -5.18 -25.55 36.50
C VAL A 94 -3.99 -26.17 35.77
N GLU A 95 -4.23 -27.23 34.98
CA GLU A 95 -3.18 -27.85 34.17
C GLU A 95 -2.63 -26.89 33.10
N MET A 96 -3.49 -26.12 32.42
CA MET A 96 -3.05 -25.06 31.50
C MET A 96 -2.12 -24.07 32.19
N GLN A 97 -2.48 -23.59 33.39
CA GLN A 97 -1.64 -22.68 34.17
C GLN A 97 -0.30 -23.33 34.52
N HIS A 98 -0.31 -24.58 34.98
CA HIS A 98 0.91 -25.28 35.38
C HIS A 98 1.84 -25.51 34.19
N ASN A 99 1.30 -25.94 33.05
CA ASN A 99 2.05 -26.17 31.81
C ASN A 99 2.68 -24.88 31.30
N LEU A 100 1.91 -23.79 31.24
CA LEU A 100 2.43 -22.48 30.79
C LEU A 100 3.43 -21.88 31.79
N LYS A 101 3.17 -21.99 33.09
CA LYS A 101 4.06 -21.50 34.14
C LYS A 101 5.39 -22.24 34.13
N SER A 102 5.35 -23.57 34.02
CA SER A 102 6.55 -24.41 33.95
C SER A 102 7.39 -24.09 32.70
N MET A 103 6.73 -23.83 31.57
CA MET A 103 7.42 -23.39 30.36
C MET A 103 8.04 -21.98 30.54
N LEU A 104 7.28 -21.02 31.08
CA LEU A 104 7.74 -19.64 31.22
C LEU A 104 8.82 -19.46 32.30
N SER A 105 8.84 -20.30 33.33
CA SER A 105 9.88 -20.28 34.37
C SER A 105 11.25 -20.70 33.87
N LEU A 106 11.31 -21.43 32.75
CA LEU A 106 12.58 -21.80 32.13
C LEU A 106 13.15 -20.62 31.31
N PRO A 107 14.48 -20.46 31.28
CA PRO A 107 15.16 -19.55 30.36
C PRO A 107 14.74 -19.80 28.91
N PRO A 108 14.64 -18.76 28.05
CA PRO A 108 14.14 -18.89 26.67
C PRO A 108 14.76 -20.03 25.89
N GLU A 109 16.07 -20.22 26.02
CA GLU A 109 16.82 -21.29 25.36
C GLU A 109 16.39 -22.69 25.82
N LEU A 110 15.95 -22.88 27.07
CA LEU A 110 15.55 -24.18 27.63
C LEU A 110 14.05 -24.46 27.50
N ARG A 111 13.26 -23.50 27.02
CA ARG A 111 11.82 -23.69 26.83
C ARG A 111 11.55 -24.73 25.73
N ARG A 112 10.42 -25.41 25.85
CA ARG A 112 10.02 -26.51 24.97
C ARG A 112 8.49 -26.52 24.80
N GLY A 113 8.03 -27.26 23.79
CA GLY A 113 6.62 -27.48 23.51
C GLY A 113 6.04 -26.51 22.48
N TYR A 114 4.78 -26.78 22.09
CA TYR A 114 4.10 -26.06 21.00
C TYR A 114 4.02 -24.55 21.24
N THR A 115 3.67 -24.15 22.47
CA THR A 115 3.57 -22.73 22.83
C THR A 115 4.89 -21.99 22.66
N HIS A 116 6.01 -22.61 23.06
CA HIS A 116 7.31 -21.98 22.88
C HIS A 116 7.67 -21.83 21.40
N ASN A 117 7.44 -22.87 20.59
CA ASN A 117 7.70 -22.83 19.15
C ASN A 117 6.87 -21.75 18.45
N ALA A 118 5.59 -21.60 18.83
CA ALA A 118 4.73 -20.54 18.32
C ALA A 118 5.22 -19.13 18.71
N MET A 119 5.79 -18.97 19.91
CA MET A 119 6.45 -17.73 20.32
C MET A 119 7.72 -17.44 19.51
N LEU A 120 8.56 -18.46 19.24
CA LEU A 120 9.76 -18.30 18.42
C LEU A 120 9.43 -17.84 17.00
N ARG A 121 8.37 -18.40 16.41
CA ARG A 121 7.86 -18.02 15.08
C ARG A 121 7.13 -16.67 15.07
N LYS A 122 7.03 -15.99 16.22
CA LYS A 122 6.27 -14.74 16.41
C LYS A 122 4.80 -14.85 16.02
N GLU A 123 4.23 -16.05 16.07
CA GLU A 123 2.79 -16.27 15.87
C GLU A 123 1.98 -15.87 17.10
N VAL A 124 2.59 -15.96 18.28
CA VAL A 124 1.96 -15.70 19.57
C VAL A 124 2.84 -14.78 20.41
N ALA A 125 2.26 -13.69 20.91
CA ALA A 125 2.94 -12.77 21.81
C ALA A 125 3.13 -13.39 23.22
N GLY A 126 4.31 -13.20 23.81
CA GLY A 126 4.58 -13.68 25.17
C GLY A 126 3.65 -13.11 26.23
N ASP A 127 3.20 -11.86 26.05
CA ASP A 127 2.23 -11.23 26.96
C ASP A 127 0.86 -11.88 26.90
N PHE A 128 0.43 -12.32 25.71
CA PHE A 128 -0.79 -13.10 25.56
C PHE A 128 -0.68 -14.44 26.31
N VAL A 129 0.45 -15.15 26.18
CA VAL A 129 0.68 -16.40 26.92
C VAL A 129 0.63 -16.19 28.44
N ARG A 130 1.22 -15.09 28.94
CA ARG A 130 1.16 -14.73 30.37
C ARG A 130 -0.26 -14.39 30.81
N ALA A 131 -1.03 -13.69 29.99
CA ALA A 131 -2.43 -13.38 30.29
C ALA A 131 -3.27 -14.67 30.39
N VAL A 132 -3.11 -15.60 29.45
CA VAL A 132 -3.78 -16.91 29.48
C VAL A 132 -3.34 -17.74 30.69
N MET A 133 -2.05 -17.73 31.04
CA MET A 133 -1.54 -18.40 32.23
C MET A 133 -2.17 -17.84 33.52
N ASN A 134 -2.33 -16.53 33.63
CA ASN A 134 -2.89 -15.91 34.84
C ASN A 134 -4.41 -16.13 34.95
N GLN A 135 -5.13 -16.08 33.82
CA GLN A 135 -6.60 -16.15 33.78
C GLN A 135 -7.10 -17.02 32.62
N PRO A 136 -6.93 -18.35 32.68
CA PRO A 136 -7.35 -19.26 31.60
C PRO A 136 -8.88 -19.27 31.42
N GLU A 137 -9.65 -19.16 32.51
CA GLU A 137 -11.12 -19.16 32.45
C GLU A 137 -11.66 -17.96 31.67
N THR A 138 -11.13 -16.76 31.93
CA THR A 138 -11.48 -15.54 31.21
C THR A 138 -11.12 -15.66 29.73
N ALA A 139 -9.94 -16.21 29.41
CA ALA A 139 -9.50 -16.41 28.03
C ALA A 139 -10.43 -17.37 27.26
N LEU A 140 -10.84 -18.48 27.89
CA LEU A 140 -11.76 -19.45 27.30
C LEU A 140 -13.17 -18.88 27.12
N SER A 141 -13.67 -18.13 28.11
CA SER A 141 -14.96 -17.45 28.03
C SER A 141 -15.00 -16.46 26.87
N ASN A 142 -13.96 -15.65 26.70
CA ASN A 142 -13.82 -14.72 25.57
C ASN A 142 -13.75 -15.43 24.21
N ALA A 143 -13.26 -16.68 24.19
CA ALA A 143 -13.20 -17.51 23.00
C ALA A 143 -14.50 -18.34 22.75
N GLY A 144 -15.53 -18.14 23.58
CA GLY A 144 -16.83 -18.80 23.44
C GLY A 144 -16.85 -20.26 23.91
N ILE A 145 -16.02 -20.61 24.89
CA ILE A 145 -16.02 -21.90 25.58
C ILE A 145 -16.34 -21.67 27.06
N THR A 146 -17.30 -22.42 27.59
CA THR A 146 -17.71 -22.30 28.99
C THR A 146 -16.86 -23.21 29.88
N VAL A 147 -16.27 -22.65 30.93
CA VAL A 147 -15.68 -23.44 32.02
C VAL A 147 -16.80 -23.92 32.94
N ARG A 148 -17.02 -25.24 33.02
CA ARG A 148 -18.04 -25.81 33.92
C ARG A 148 -17.41 -26.15 35.25
N GLN A 149 -17.85 -25.49 36.31
CA GLN A 149 -17.37 -25.71 37.68
C GLN A 149 -17.88 -27.07 38.22
N ILE A 150 -17.27 -28.15 37.76
CA ILE A 150 -17.56 -29.53 38.13
C ILE A 150 -16.31 -30.14 38.74
N SER A 151 -16.44 -30.59 39.98
CA SER A 151 -15.46 -31.37 40.72
C SER A 151 -15.93 -32.82 40.89
N LEU A 152 -15.07 -33.69 41.40
CA LEU A 152 -15.42 -35.07 41.75
C LEU A 152 -16.62 -35.14 42.72
N ASP A 153 -16.76 -34.17 43.62
CA ASP A 153 -17.79 -34.16 44.65
C ASP A 153 -19.12 -33.54 44.21
N THR A 154 -19.17 -32.90 43.04
CA THR A 154 -20.35 -32.11 42.63
C THR A 154 -21.61 -32.95 42.46
N TYR A 155 -21.50 -34.21 42.01
CA TYR A 155 -22.64 -35.08 41.74
C TYR A 155 -22.55 -36.41 42.51
N HIS A 156 -22.96 -36.41 43.78
CA HIS A 156 -22.94 -37.60 44.63
C HIS A 156 -23.68 -38.81 44.03
N HIS A 157 -24.83 -38.59 43.38
CA HIS A 157 -25.60 -39.67 42.75
C HIS A 157 -24.87 -40.33 41.56
N ALA A 158 -23.90 -39.63 40.96
CA ALA A 158 -23.12 -40.11 39.83
C ALA A 158 -21.89 -40.92 40.25
N HIS A 159 -21.51 -40.91 41.54
CA HIS A 159 -20.35 -41.66 42.07
C HIS A 159 -20.45 -43.16 41.82
N LYS A 160 -21.66 -43.71 41.67
CA LYS A 160 -21.88 -45.12 41.33
C LYS A 160 -21.34 -45.53 39.96
N PHE A 161 -21.14 -44.58 39.04
CA PHE A 161 -20.64 -44.86 37.69
C PHE A 161 -19.12 -44.83 37.59
N PHE A 162 -18.46 -44.30 38.61
CA PHE A 162 -17.00 -44.30 38.75
C PHE A 162 -16.66 -44.07 40.24
N THR A 163 -16.43 -45.16 40.96
CA THR A 163 -16.25 -45.13 42.42
C THR A 163 -14.90 -44.55 42.82
N GLN A 164 -14.73 -44.21 44.10
CA GLN A 164 -13.43 -43.73 44.60
C GLN A 164 -12.35 -44.83 44.50
N GLU A 165 -12.69 -46.08 44.78
CA GLU A 165 -11.77 -47.22 44.65
C GLU A 165 -11.30 -47.39 43.19
N GLN A 166 -12.21 -47.25 42.22
CA GLN A 166 -11.87 -47.27 40.79
C GLN A 166 -11.01 -46.07 40.39
N PHE A 167 -11.17 -44.93 41.06
CA PHE A 167 -10.31 -43.77 40.85
C PHE A 167 -8.89 -44.00 41.34
N ASP A 168 -8.73 -44.50 42.56
CA ASP A 168 -7.41 -44.76 43.14
C ASP A 168 -6.68 -45.87 42.36
N ASP A 169 -7.40 -46.90 41.92
CA ASP A 169 -6.90 -47.97 41.06
C ASP A 169 -6.52 -47.46 39.66
N PHE A 170 -7.39 -46.64 39.03
CA PHE A 170 -7.06 -46.02 37.75
C PHE A 170 -5.84 -45.13 37.85
N LEU A 171 -5.77 -44.26 38.86
CA LEU A 171 -4.63 -43.37 39.11
C LEU A 171 -3.33 -44.17 39.32
N GLY A 172 -3.38 -45.23 40.14
CA GLY A 172 -2.24 -46.12 40.39
C GLY A 172 -1.77 -46.86 39.14
N SER A 173 -2.68 -47.15 38.21
CA SER A 173 -2.37 -47.82 36.94
C SER A 173 -1.73 -46.91 35.88
N ILE A 174 -1.76 -45.59 36.06
CA ILE A 174 -1.16 -44.63 35.11
C ILE A 174 0.36 -44.60 35.30
N THR A 175 1.06 -45.10 34.28
CA THR A 175 2.54 -45.19 34.28
C THR A 175 3.20 -44.11 33.42
N TRP A 176 2.44 -43.33 32.63
CA TRP A 176 3.03 -42.25 31.83
C TRP A 176 3.15 -40.97 32.65
N GLY A 177 4.27 -40.28 32.44
CA GLY A 177 4.56 -39.00 33.09
C GLY A 177 5.14 -39.14 34.48
N ASN A 178 6.28 -38.49 34.72
CA ASN A 178 6.93 -38.48 36.03
C ASN A 178 6.14 -37.63 37.05
N ASN A 179 5.31 -36.70 36.58
CA ASN A 179 4.57 -35.77 37.42
C ASN A 179 3.27 -36.42 37.95
N ILE A 180 3.10 -36.45 39.27
CA ILE A 180 1.89 -36.97 39.91
C ILE A 180 0.68 -36.10 39.55
N ASN A 181 0.85 -34.78 39.50
CA ASN A 181 -0.24 -33.83 39.21
C ASN A 181 -0.88 -34.07 37.83
N ALA A 182 -0.07 -34.44 36.82
CA ALA A 182 -0.58 -34.75 35.48
C ALA A 182 -1.40 -36.05 35.48
N ARG A 183 -0.99 -37.04 36.29
CA ARG A 183 -1.70 -38.32 36.43
C ARG A 183 -3.02 -38.13 37.17
N GLU A 184 -3.02 -37.34 38.24
CA GLU A 184 -4.23 -36.97 38.97
C GLU A 184 -5.22 -36.19 38.08
N HIS A 185 -4.72 -35.26 37.26
CA HIS A 185 -5.54 -34.55 36.29
C HIS A 185 -6.22 -35.50 35.29
N ASP A 186 -5.46 -36.38 34.64
CA ASP A 186 -5.97 -37.34 33.66
C ASP A 186 -7.03 -38.26 34.31
N ALA A 187 -6.74 -38.78 35.50
CA ALA A 187 -7.67 -39.59 36.28
C ALA A 187 -8.96 -38.82 36.64
N THR A 188 -8.82 -37.56 37.08
CA THR A 188 -9.95 -36.70 37.45
C THR A 188 -10.86 -36.44 36.27
N CYS A 189 -10.29 -36.11 35.10
CA CYS A 189 -11.06 -35.84 33.91
C CYS A 189 -11.80 -37.09 33.42
N ALA A 190 -11.13 -38.25 33.37
CA ALA A 190 -11.75 -39.51 32.98
C ALA A 190 -12.91 -39.90 33.92
N ALA A 191 -12.70 -39.77 35.24
CA ALA A 191 -13.72 -40.06 36.24
C ALA A 191 -14.94 -39.14 36.12
N ILE A 192 -14.71 -37.82 35.97
CA ILE A 192 -15.81 -36.85 35.80
C ILE A 192 -16.61 -37.17 34.53
N VAL A 193 -15.95 -37.49 33.41
CA VAL A 193 -16.66 -37.83 32.17
C VAL A 193 -17.52 -39.07 32.36
N MET A 194 -16.99 -40.13 32.97
CA MET A 194 -17.75 -41.34 33.24
C MET A 194 -18.95 -41.09 34.15
N ARG A 195 -18.79 -40.25 35.18
CA ARG A 195 -19.88 -39.81 36.07
C ARG A 195 -20.96 -39.04 35.29
N LEU A 196 -20.56 -38.09 34.43
CA LEU A 196 -21.48 -37.29 33.61
C LEU A 196 -22.19 -38.07 32.51
N ARG A 197 -21.64 -39.21 32.07
CA ARG A 197 -22.33 -40.12 31.15
C ARG A 197 -23.53 -40.81 31.80
N GLU A 198 -23.56 -40.93 33.13
CA GLU A 198 -24.66 -41.56 33.88
C GLU A 198 -25.02 -42.96 33.35
N GLY A 199 -24.02 -43.73 32.90
CA GLY A 199 -24.22 -45.06 32.31
C GLY A 199 -24.71 -45.05 30.85
N ARG A 200 -24.90 -43.88 30.22
CA ARG A 200 -25.20 -43.79 28.79
C ARG A 200 -23.94 -44.08 27.98
N GLN A 201 -23.98 -45.19 27.26
CA GLN A 201 -22.86 -45.68 26.46
C GLN A 201 -23.38 -46.15 25.12
N SER A 202 -22.70 -45.77 24.07
CA SER A 202 -23.07 -46.06 22.69
C SER A 202 -21.81 -46.36 21.89
N ALA A 203 -21.97 -47.08 20.78
CA ALA A 203 -20.94 -47.20 19.75
C ALA A 203 -20.74 -45.89 18.97
N ASP A 204 -21.68 -44.95 19.10
CA ASP A 204 -21.65 -43.66 18.42
C ASP A 204 -21.32 -42.55 19.41
N VAL A 205 -20.23 -41.80 19.16
CA VAL A 205 -19.75 -40.71 20.01
C VAL A 205 -20.85 -39.68 20.26
N PHE A 206 -21.64 -39.33 19.25
CA PHE A 206 -22.72 -38.34 19.35
C PHE A 206 -23.86 -38.75 20.28
N LYS A 207 -23.97 -40.05 20.62
CA LYS A 207 -24.99 -40.59 21.53
C LYS A 207 -24.45 -40.86 22.94
N THR A 208 -23.17 -40.59 23.19
CA THR A 208 -22.55 -40.79 24.51
C THR A 208 -22.77 -39.65 25.50
N ARG A 209 -23.40 -38.54 25.07
CA ARG A 209 -23.68 -37.31 25.84
C ARG A 209 -22.44 -36.51 26.27
N HIS A 210 -21.39 -37.14 26.78
CA HIS A 210 -20.16 -36.48 27.21
C HIS A 210 -18.93 -37.22 26.70
N VAL A 211 -17.91 -36.49 26.26
CA VAL A 211 -16.62 -37.09 25.87
C VAL A 211 -15.47 -36.13 26.16
N LEU A 212 -14.35 -36.66 26.67
CA LEU A 212 -13.11 -35.90 26.82
C LEU A 212 -12.26 -36.04 25.55
N VAL A 213 -11.71 -34.93 25.09
CA VAL A 213 -10.88 -34.90 23.88
C VAL A 213 -9.47 -34.46 24.24
N THR A 214 -8.49 -35.32 23.95
CA THR A 214 -7.07 -35.10 24.26
C THR A 214 -6.17 -35.33 23.04
N ARG A 215 -4.91 -34.90 23.15
CA ARG A 215 -3.81 -35.24 22.22
C ARG A 215 -2.99 -36.45 22.66
N ASN A 216 -3.18 -36.96 23.87
CA ASN A 216 -2.38 -38.05 24.40
C ASN A 216 -2.97 -39.42 24.01
N PRO A 217 -2.39 -40.14 23.01
CA PRO A 217 -2.93 -41.44 22.59
C PRO A 217 -2.77 -42.53 23.65
N SER A 218 -1.77 -42.40 24.53
CA SER A 218 -1.56 -43.35 25.64
C SER A 218 -2.71 -43.24 26.64
N PHE A 219 -3.12 -42.01 26.97
CA PHE A 219 -4.26 -41.77 27.85
C PHE A 219 -5.57 -42.32 27.26
N VAL A 220 -5.85 -42.06 25.98
CA VAL A 220 -7.02 -42.61 25.27
C VAL A 220 -7.07 -44.13 25.37
N ARG A 221 -5.95 -44.79 25.04
CA ARG A 221 -5.86 -46.25 25.05
C ARG A 221 -6.03 -46.83 26.44
N HIS A 222 -5.37 -46.23 27.43
CA HIS A 222 -5.41 -46.71 28.80
C HIS A 222 -6.77 -46.50 29.44
N ALA A 223 -7.37 -45.31 29.28
CA ALA A 223 -8.72 -45.04 29.76
C ALA A 223 -9.74 -46.02 29.17
N ARG A 224 -9.65 -46.32 27.87
CA ARG A 224 -10.51 -47.32 27.22
C ARG A 224 -10.26 -48.73 27.79
N ASN A 225 -9.01 -49.16 27.87
CA ASN A 225 -8.66 -50.49 28.38
C ASN A 225 -9.11 -50.69 29.83
N TYR A 226 -8.90 -49.69 30.67
CA TYR A 226 -9.37 -49.71 32.05
C TYR A 226 -10.88 -49.83 32.14
N CYS A 227 -11.62 -49.06 31.34
CA CYS A 227 -13.08 -49.13 31.30
C CYS A 227 -13.59 -50.49 30.81
N LEU A 228 -12.89 -51.15 29.89
CA LEU A 228 -13.21 -52.50 29.44
C LEU A 228 -12.95 -53.55 30.53
N GLN A 229 -11.79 -53.48 31.19
CA GLN A 229 -11.40 -54.40 32.25
C GLN A 229 -12.32 -54.29 33.47
N SER A 230 -12.66 -53.06 33.86
CA SER A 230 -13.57 -52.75 34.95
C SER A 230 -15.05 -52.98 34.60
N ARG A 231 -15.34 -53.49 33.39
CA ARG A 231 -16.69 -53.71 32.84
C ARG A 231 -17.58 -52.46 32.89
N MET A 232 -16.96 -51.29 32.85
CA MET A 232 -17.67 -50.03 32.75
C MET A 232 -18.22 -49.85 31.35
N ILE A 233 -17.51 -50.29 30.30
CA ILE A 233 -17.97 -50.25 28.91
C ILE A 233 -17.77 -51.62 28.24
N ASN A 234 -18.47 -51.84 27.13
CA ASN A 234 -18.30 -52.99 26.24
C ASN A 234 -17.34 -52.68 25.08
N SER A 235 -16.81 -53.72 24.42
CA SER A 235 -15.88 -53.60 23.29
C SER A 235 -16.40 -52.78 22.12
N LEU A 236 -17.73 -52.81 21.90
CA LEU A 236 -18.43 -52.08 20.83
C LEU A 236 -18.71 -50.61 21.19
N GLN A 237 -18.59 -50.23 22.46
CA GLN A 237 -18.94 -48.88 22.91
C GLN A 237 -17.72 -47.95 22.86
N GLU A 238 -18.00 -46.66 22.79
CA GLU A 238 -16.97 -45.63 22.79
C GLU A 238 -16.44 -45.29 24.19
N GLY A 239 -15.13 -45.11 24.28
CA GLY A 239 -14.44 -44.80 25.53
C GLY A 239 -14.81 -43.41 26.07
N PRO A 240 -14.55 -43.13 27.37
CA PRO A 240 -14.75 -41.79 27.94
C PRO A 240 -13.86 -40.71 27.32
N VAL A 241 -12.68 -41.13 26.87
CA VAL A 241 -11.67 -40.25 26.29
C VAL A 241 -11.45 -40.66 24.84
N ILE A 242 -11.46 -39.70 23.93
CA ILE A 242 -11.15 -39.90 22.51
C ILE A 242 -10.00 -39.00 22.09
N HIS A 243 -9.30 -39.41 21.03
CA HIS A 243 -8.25 -38.59 20.48
C HIS A 243 -8.84 -37.45 19.63
N ALA A 244 -8.21 -36.27 19.62
CA ALA A 244 -8.66 -35.13 18.82
C ALA A 244 -8.84 -35.47 17.32
N ARG A 245 -7.94 -36.31 16.77
CA ARG A 245 -8.08 -36.84 15.40
C ARG A 245 -9.36 -37.65 15.18
N GLU A 246 -9.75 -38.48 16.15
CA GLU A 246 -10.97 -39.29 16.05
C GLU A 246 -12.21 -38.40 16.07
N LEU A 247 -12.21 -37.36 16.92
CA LEU A 247 -13.26 -36.33 16.90
C LEU A 247 -13.31 -35.61 15.55
N ALA A 248 -12.16 -35.18 15.02
CA ALA A 248 -12.07 -34.48 13.74
C ALA A 248 -12.64 -35.33 12.60
N THR A 249 -12.22 -36.60 12.51
CA THR A 249 -12.75 -37.54 11.51
C THR A 249 -14.25 -37.76 11.70
N THR A 250 -14.71 -37.95 12.93
CA THR A 250 -16.14 -38.19 13.21
C THR A 250 -17.01 -36.98 12.89
N ALA A 251 -16.52 -35.77 13.19
CA ALA A 251 -17.14 -34.51 12.78
C ALA A 251 -17.20 -34.37 11.26
N TRP A 252 -16.09 -34.68 10.57
CA TRP A 252 -16.00 -34.62 9.11
C TRP A 252 -16.99 -35.57 8.44
N LEU A 253 -17.04 -36.84 8.87
CA LEU A 253 -17.95 -37.85 8.33
C LEU A 253 -19.43 -37.51 8.52
N ARG A 254 -19.81 -36.89 9.65
CA ARG A 254 -21.22 -36.67 10.01
C ARG A 254 -21.80 -35.36 9.53
N THR A 255 -21.01 -34.30 9.57
CA THR A 255 -21.49 -32.97 9.17
C THR A 255 -21.38 -32.78 7.65
N GLY A 256 -20.58 -33.61 6.96
CA GLY A 256 -20.30 -33.49 5.52
C GLY A 256 -19.67 -32.15 5.13
N LEU A 257 -19.38 -31.32 6.15
CA LEU A 257 -18.84 -29.97 6.16
C LEU A 257 -19.08 -29.22 4.87
N GLY A 258 -20.14 -28.41 4.83
CA GLY A 258 -20.52 -27.62 3.66
C GLY A 258 -19.31 -27.08 2.89
N ALA A 259 -18.98 -27.75 1.77
CA ALA A 259 -18.05 -27.34 0.72
C ALA A 259 -16.67 -26.78 1.16
N SER A 260 -16.13 -27.15 2.33
CA SER A 260 -14.85 -26.62 2.78
C SER A 260 -13.79 -27.73 2.84
N GLU A 261 -12.96 -27.84 1.79
CA GLU A 261 -11.78 -28.72 1.67
C GLU A 261 -10.71 -28.53 2.78
N THR A 262 -10.96 -27.67 3.76
CA THR A 262 -9.97 -27.11 4.67
C THR A 262 -9.65 -27.99 5.87
N ILE A 263 -10.55 -28.89 6.32
CA ILE A 263 -10.28 -29.71 7.53
C ILE A 263 -9.20 -30.77 7.28
N PRO A 264 -9.28 -31.63 6.24
CA PRO A 264 -8.23 -32.62 6.00
C PRO A 264 -6.87 -31.97 5.76
N ARG A 265 -6.84 -30.83 5.04
CA ARG A 265 -5.61 -30.06 4.77
C ARG A 265 -5.06 -29.40 6.03
N GLY A 266 -5.89 -28.71 6.81
CA GLY A 266 -5.50 -28.04 8.05
C GLY A 266 -4.96 -29.04 9.08
N HIS A 267 -5.66 -30.16 9.26
CA HIS A 267 -5.24 -31.22 10.17
C HIS A 267 -3.95 -31.91 9.71
N LEU A 268 -3.79 -32.14 8.40
CA LEU A 268 -2.56 -32.68 7.83
C LEU A 268 -1.38 -31.71 8.02
N ILE A 269 -1.58 -30.42 7.74
CA ILE A 269 -0.57 -29.38 7.97
C ILE A 269 -0.19 -29.31 9.45
N ALA A 270 -1.15 -29.28 10.37
CA ALA A 270 -0.90 -29.29 11.81
C ALA A 270 -0.14 -30.54 12.28
N THR A 271 -0.48 -31.70 11.72
CA THR A 271 0.20 -32.97 12.01
C THR A 271 1.62 -32.99 11.43
N CYS A 272 1.82 -32.46 10.23
CA CYS A 272 3.14 -32.31 9.61
C CYS A 272 3.99 -31.32 10.39
N ASP A 273 3.44 -30.20 10.85
CA ASP A 273 4.17 -29.21 11.65
C ASP A 273 4.74 -29.82 12.93
N ARG A 274 4.00 -30.74 13.58
CA ARG A 274 4.50 -31.52 14.71
C ARG A 274 5.74 -32.35 14.38
N VAL A 275 5.79 -32.97 13.19
CA VAL A 275 6.94 -33.79 12.77
C VAL A 275 8.16 -32.93 12.44
N LEU A 276 7.94 -31.68 12.03
CA LEU A 276 8.98 -30.71 11.71
C LEU A 276 9.60 -30.03 12.95
N GLN A 277 9.03 -30.22 14.14
CA GLN A 277 9.62 -29.71 15.38
C GLN A 277 10.81 -30.56 15.81
N VAL A 278 11.89 -29.91 16.25
CA VAL A 278 13.07 -30.62 16.76
C VAL A 278 12.70 -31.39 18.03
N ARG A 279 13.01 -32.68 18.02
CA ARG A 279 12.87 -33.54 19.19
C ARG A 279 13.82 -33.11 20.32
N PRO A 280 13.36 -33.02 21.58
CA PRO A 280 14.23 -32.67 22.71
C PRO A 280 15.47 -33.55 22.82
N GLU A 281 15.35 -34.82 22.45
CA GLU A 281 16.42 -35.82 22.48
C GLU A 281 17.56 -35.43 21.54
N VAL A 282 17.25 -35.02 20.31
CA VAL A 282 18.24 -34.58 19.29
C VAL A 282 19.01 -33.36 19.78
N ARG A 283 18.30 -32.39 20.36
CA ARG A 283 18.91 -31.21 20.95
C ARG A 283 19.83 -31.58 22.11
N ASN A 284 19.35 -32.42 23.03
CA ASN A 284 20.13 -32.82 24.20
C ASN A 284 21.38 -33.61 23.80
N ALA A 285 21.27 -34.48 22.78
CA ALA A 285 22.42 -35.17 22.21
C ALA A 285 23.42 -34.20 21.58
N LEU A 286 22.97 -33.21 20.80
CA LEU A 286 23.87 -32.20 20.23
C LEU A 286 24.56 -31.38 21.32
N ALA A 287 23.82 -30.96 22.35
CA ALA A 287 24.39 -30.25 23.50
C ALA A 287 25.40 -31.13 24.26
N ALA A 288 25.13 -32.42 24.44
CA ALA A 288 26.04 -33.36 25.09
C ALA A 288 27.32 -33.58 24.28
N GLN A 289 27.21 -33.76 22.96
CA GLN A 289 28.38 -33.91 22.08
C GLN A 289 29.20 -32.62 22.00
N LEU A 290 28.56 -31.45 21.90
CA LEU A 290 29.26 -30.17 21.91
C LEU A 290 29.93 -29.89 23.26
N ALA A 291 29.37 -30.34 24.39
CA ALA A 291 30.01 -30.21 25.69
C ALA A 291 31.31 -31.01 25.81
N ILE A 292 31.44 -32.10 25.04
CA ILE A 292 32.63 -32.93 25.00
C ILE A 292 33.69 -32.32 24.07
N VAL A 293 33.28 -31.86 22.88
CA VAL A 293 34.21 -31.40 21.83
C VAL A 293 34.60 -29.92 22.01
N THR A 294 33.62 -29.05 22.24
CA THR A 294 33.81 -27.58 22.19
C THR A 294 32.88 -26.86 23.17
N PRO A 295 33.21 -26.80 24.48
CA PRO A 295 32.31 -26.26 25.51
C PRO A 295 31.94 -24.78 25.28
N ASP A 296 32.83 -23.99 24.70
CA ASP A 296 32.59 -22.57 24.39
C ASP A 296 31.49 -22.36 23.33
N ARG A 297 31.18 -23.39 22.52
CA ARG A 297 30.15 -23.31 21.47
C ARG A 297 28.74 -23.66 21.96
N ILE A 298 28.58 -24.07 23.23
CA ILE A 298 27.25 -24.31 23.82
C ILE A 298 26.44 -23.01 23.87
N GLU A 299 27.08 -21.89 24.18
CA GLU A 299 26.41 -20.59 24.19
C GLU A 299 25.89 -20.22 22.79
N GLN A 300 26.69 -20.50 21.75
CA GLN A 300 26.27 -20.31 20.36
C GLN A 300 25.09 -21.21 20.00
N LEU A 301 25.10 -22.49 20.42
CA LEU A 301 23.95 -23.37 20.24
C LEU A 301 22.70 -22.77 20.91
N ASN A 302 22.81 -22.30 22.15
CA ASN A 302 21.66 -21.71 22.87
C ASN A 302 21.09 -20.49 22.16
N LEU A 303 21.95 -19.64 21.58
CA LEU A 303 21.51 -18.50 20.75
C LEU A 303 20.81 -18.98 19.47
N LEU A 304 21.34 -19.97 18.77
CA LEU A 304 20.74 -20.51 17.55
C LEU A 304 19.43 -21.26 17.81
N MET A 305 19.27 -21.83 19.00
CA MET A 305 18.00 -22.46 19.41
C MET A 305 16.86 -21.45 19.63
N GLN A 306 17.17 -20.16 19.74
CA GLN A 306 16.16 -19.09 19.75
C GLN A 306 15.70 -18.70 18.34
N ASP A 307 16.39 -19.17 17.30
CA ASP A 307 16.02 -18.92 15.91
C ASP A 307 15.22 -20.09 15.32
N ALA A 308 14.01 -19.81 14.82
CA ALA A 308 13.12 -20.85 14.32
C ALA A 308 13.70 -21.59 13.09
N ARG A 309 14.48 -20.90 12.25
CA ARG A 309 15.04 -21.45 11.02
C ARG A 309 16.23 -22.34 11.30
N SER A 310 17.11 -21.93 12.22
CA SER A 310 18.20 -22.78 12.72
C SER A 310 17.69 -24.09 13.31
N VAL A 311 16.62 -24.03 14.12
CA VAL A 311 15.97 -25.22 14.69
C VAL A 311 15.41 -26.11 13.59
N GLN A 312 14.70 -25.56 12.61
CA GLN A 312 14.21 -26.34 11.45
C GLN A 312 15.36 -27.00 10.67
N LYS A 313 16.45 -26.26 10.44
CA LYS A 313 17.59 -26.79 9.70
C LYS A 313 18.28 -27.93 10.44
N LEU A 314 18.34 -27.87 11.77
CA LEU A 314 18.80 -28.98 12.60
C LEU A 314 17.88 -30.20 12.45
N ALA A 315 16.56 -30.01 12.44
CA ALA A 315 15.61 -31.10 12.19
C ALA A 315 15.82 -31.75 10.81
N ASP A 316 16.07 -30.94 9.78
CA ASP A 316 16.28 -31.41 8.40
C ASP A 316 17.56 -32.25 8.26
N GLU A 317 18.66 -31.82 8.88
CA GLU A 317 19.95 -32.53 8.79
C GLU A 317 19.96 -33.82 9.63
N THR A 318 19.27 -33.83 10.77
CA THR A 318 19.22 -34.98 11.68
C THR A 318 18.03 -35.91 11.44
N LEU A 319 17.07 -35.48 10.61
CA LEU A 319 15.77 -36.12 10.43
C LEU A 319 15.07 -36.45 11.76
N ASN A 320 15.30 -35.61 12.78
CA ASN A 320 14.82 -35.82 14.14
C ASN A 320 15.26 -37.14 14.80
N ASN A 321 16.41 -37.70 14.41
CA ASN A 321 16.98 -38.90 15.01
C ASN A 321 18.23 -38.57 15.85
N GLU A 322 18.18 -38.95 17.13
CA GLU A 322 19.27 -38.74 18.09
C GLU A 322 20.56 -39.46 17.67
N SER A 323 20.44 -40.68 17.14
CA SER A 323 21.60 -41.51 16.80
C SER A 323 22.45 -40.96 15.66
N VAL A 324 21.91 -39.98 14.91
CA VAL A 324 22.63 -39.30 13.83
C VAL A 324 23.61 -38.28 14.39
N VAL A 325 23.41 -37.79 15.62
CA VAL A 325 24.29 -36.79 16.23
C VAL A 325 25.52 -37.47 16.83
N THR A 326 26.70 -37.15 16.32
CA THR A 326 27.99 -37.72 16.73
C THR A 326 29.00 -36.61 17.04
N ALA A 327 30.07 -36.93 17.76
CA ALA A 327 31.14 -35.96 18.07
C ALA A 327 31.72 -35.33 16.80
N ASP A 328 31.93 -36.12 15.74
CA ASP A 328 32.54 -35.68 14.48
C ASP A 328 31.64 -34.72 13.68
N ASN A 329 30.32 -34.78 13.86
CA ASN A 329 29.38 -33.97 13.10
C ASN A 329 28.76 -32.81 13.89
N ALA A 330 28.96 -32.76 15.21
CA ALA A 330 28.37 -31.75 16.08
C ALA A 330 28.74 -30.33 15.65
N GLU A 331 30.01 -30.09 15.29
CA GLU A 331 30.46 -28.78 14.79
C GLU A 331 29.84 -28.44 13.43
N ARG A 332 29.79 -29.42 12.51
CA ARG A 332 29.16 -29.23 11.20
C ARG A 332 27.68 -28.88 11.34
N LEU A 333 26.95 -29.55 12.25
CA LEU A 333 25.54 -29.28 12.50
C LEU A 333 25.34 -27.85 13.02
N LEU A 334 26.22 -27.40 13.91
CA LEU A 334 26.19 -26.03 14.42
C LEU A 334 26.45 -25.00 13.31
N ASP A 335 27.44 -25.23 12.44
CA ASP A 335 27.73 -24.32 11.33
C ASP A 335 26.59 -24.27 10.32
N VAL A 336 25.94 -25.41 10.03
CA VAL A 336 24.74 -25.44 9.19
C VAL A 336 23.58 -24.65 9.81
N MET A 337 23.41 -24.72 11.14
CA MET A 337 22.41 -23.90 11.83
C MET A 337 22.71 -22.40 11.72
N ARG A 338 24.00 -22.00 11.77
CA ARG A 338 24.45 -20.61 11.60
C ARG A 338 24.25 -20.10 10.18
N GLU A 339 24.57 -20.92 9.19
CA GLU A 339 24.37 -20.60 7.78
C GLU A 339 22.89 -20.35 7.47
N ALA A 340 21.99 -21.13 8.08
CA ALA A 340 20.55 -20.93 7.93
C ALA A 340 20.09 -19.56 8.43
N THR A 341 20.56 -19.11 9.60
CA THR A 341 20.26 -17.76 10.12
C THR A 341 20.86 -16.67 9.23
N ALA A 342 22.10 -16.86 8.78
CA ALA A 342 22.78 -15.90 7.92
C ALA A 342 22.06 -15.74 6.57
N GLU A 343 21.55 -16.83 6.01
CA GLU A 343 20.81 -16.81 4.76
C GLU A 343 19.45 -16.11 4.88
N GLU A 344 18.72 -16.32 5.98
CA GLU A 344 17.50 -15.58 6.24
C GLU A 344 17.76 -14.09 6.38
N LEU A 345 18.78 -13.70 7.14
CA LEU A 345 19.13 -12.30 7.33
C LEU A 345 19.50 -11.66 5.98
N ARG A 346 20.22 -12.37 5.11
CA ARG A 346 20.50 -11.93 3.74
C ARG A 346 19.22 -11.76 2.92
N GLN A 347 18.28 -12.70 2.97
CA GLN A 347 17.02 -12.62 2.23
C GLN A 347 16.14 -11.45 2.72
N GLN A 348 16.04 -11.26 4.04
CA GLN A 348 15.31 -10.13 4.62
C GLN A 348 15.95 -8.80 4.24
N HIS A 349 17.28 -8.68 4.32
CA HIS A 349 17.99 -7.48 3.87
C HIS A 349 17.81 -7.23 2.37
N GLN A 350 17.85 -8.27 1.54
CA GLN A 350 17.64 -8.13 0.11
C GLN A 350 16.21 -7.68 -0.20
N ALA A 351 15.21 -8.23 0.49
CA ALA A 351 13.81 -7.82 0.35
C ALA A 351 13.61 -6.36 0.78
N GLU A 352 14.24 -5.94 1.88
CA GLU A 352 14.17 -4.55 2.35
C GLU A 352 14.87 -3.59 1.39
N ILE A 353 16.04 -3.96 0.84
CA ILE A 353 16.72 -3.18 -0.19
C ILE A 353 15.84 -3.05 -1.44
N LEU A 354 15.15 -4.12 -1.85
CA LEU A 354 14.22 -4.08 -2.98
C LEU A 354 13.00 -3.17 -2.68
N ARG A 355 12.46 -3.24 -1.46
CA ARG A 355 11.36 -2.36 -1.01
C ARG A 355 11.77 -0.90 -1.03
N LEU A 356 12.92 -0.56 -0.42
CA LEU A 356 13.46 0.79 -0.40
C LEU A 356 13.80 1.30 -1.81
N LYS A 357 14.29 0.43 -2.70
CA LYS A 357 14.49 0.77 -4.12
C LYS A 357 13.18 1.05 -4.84
N ALA A 358 12.12 0.27 -4.57
CA ALA A 358 10.81 0.48 -5.16
C ALA A 358 10.16 1.78 -4.65
N GLU A 359 10.25 2.06 -3.35
CA GLU A 359 9.80 3.32 -2.76
C GLU A 359 10.59 4.52 -3.30
N SER A 360 11.91 4.40 -3.39
CA SER A 360 12.77 5.43 -3.98
C SER A 360 12.45 5.67 -5.46
N ALA A 361 12.24 4.60 -6.24
CA ALA A 361 11.83 4.71 -7.65
C ALA A 361 10.46 5.40 -7.79
N ALA A 362 9.48 5.03 -6.96
CA ALA A 362 8.17 5.67 -6.93
C ALA A 362 8.27 7.17 -6.56
N ASN A 363 9.11 7.51 -5.57
CA ASN A 363 9.35 8.90 -5.19
C ASN A 363 10.04 9.70 -6.31
N VAL A 364 10.99 9.09 -7.03
CA VAL A 364 11.65 9.72 -8.18
C VAL A 364 10.67 9.94 -9.33
N GLU A 365 9.79 8.99 -9.64
CA GLU A 365 8.75 9.18 -10.66
C GLU A 365 7.73 10.24 -10.24
N ALA A 366 7.27 10.25 -8.99
CA ALA A 366 6.41 11.31 -8.47
C ALA A 366 7.07 12.69 -8.56
N TYR A 367 8.37 12.78 -8.29
CA TYR A 367 9.14 14.02 -8.44
C TYR A 367 9.26 14.44 -9.92
N LYS A 368 9.48 13.50 -10.84
CA LYS A 368 9.52 13.77 -12.29
C LYS A 368 8.17 14.24 -12.80
N GLU A 369 7.07 13.63 -12.36
CA GLU A 369 5.71 14.05 -12.73
C GLU A 369 5.38 15.45 -12.20
N ALA A 370 5.73 15.73 -10.94
CA ALA A 370 5.61 17.07 -10.37
C ALA A 370 6.41 18.09 -11.19
N SER A 371 7.68 17.78 -11.50
CA SER A 371 8.56 18.64 -12.30
C SER A 371 8.06 18.86 -13.74
N ARG A 372 7.45 17.83 -14.37
CA ARG A 372 6.78 17.97 -15.68
C ARG A 372 5.57 18.89 -15.58
N SER A 373 4.72 18.70 -14.58
CA SER A 373 3.53 19.54 -14.38
C SER A 373 3.90 21.01 -14.10
N ASP A 374 4.99 21.26 -13.37
CA ASP A 374 5.50 22.60 -13.13
C ASP A 374 6.12 23.20 -14.40
N SER A 375 6.83 22.41 -15.20
CA SER A 375 7.36 22.84 -16.50
C SER A 375 6.23 23.19 -17.47
N GLU A 376 5.13 22.42 -17.49
CA GLU A 376 3.93 22.72 -18.27
C GLU A 376 3.24 24.00 -17.80
N ARG A 377 3.14 24.21 -16.48
CA ARG A 377 2.61 25.47 -15.92
C ARG A 377 3.46 26.66 -16.34
N VAL A 378 4.78 26.57 -16.21
CA VAL A 378 5.72 27.63 -16.62
C VAL A 378 5.60 27.90 -18.13
N ASN A 379 5.53 26.86 -18.96
CA ASN A 379 5.34 27.02 -20.41
C ASN A 379 3.99 27.65 -20.75
N SER A 380 2.92 27.30 -20.04
CA SER A 380 1.60 27.91 -20.25
C SER A 380 1.59 29.39 -19.84
N GLN A 381 2.30 29.76 -18.77
CA GLN A 381 2.47 31.14 -18.34
C GLN A 381 3.30 31.94 -19.36
N LEU A 382 4.40 31.36 -19.86
CA LEU A 382 5.19 31.95 -20.94
C LEU A 382 4.36 32.16 -22.21
N GLY A 383 3.52 31.20 -22.60
CA GLY A 383 2.61 31.34 -23.74
C GLY A 383 1.58 32.46 -23.56
N ARG A 384 1.07 32.68 -22.34
CA ARG A 384 0.18 33.80 -22.03
C ARG A 384 0.91 35.14 -22.07
N LEU A 385 2.12 35.21 -21.51
CA LEU A 385 2.93 36.42 -21.52
C LEU A 385 3.35 36.81 -22.94
N THR A 386 3.74 35.85 -23.79
CA THR A 386 4.13 36.14 -25.17
C THR A 386 2.94 36.62 -26.01
N THR A 387 1.75 36.05 -25.82
CA THR A 387 0.53 36.53 -26.48
C THR A 387 0.10 37.91 -26.01
N GLU A 388 0.25 38.22 -24.71
CA GLU A 388 -0.04 39.54 -24.17
C GLU A 388 0.94 40.59 -24.69
N VAL A 389 2.24 40.29 -24.75
CA VAL A 389 3.25 41.17 -25.33
C VAL A 389 2.98 41.42 -26.82
N ALA A 390 2.63 40.39 -27.59
CA ALA A 390 2.29 40.54 -29.00
C ALA A 390 1.04 41.42 -29.20
N ALA A 391 0.01 41.23 -28.37
CA ALA A 391 -1.20 42.06 -28.41
C ALA A 391 -0.93 43.52 -28.04
N LEU A 392 -0.05 43.78 -27.07
CA LEU A 392 0.37 45.14 -26.70
C LEU A 392 1.19 45.81 -27.80
N GLN A 393 2.11 45.09 -28.44
CA GLN A 393 2.87 45.61 -29.58
C GLN A 393 1.96 45.98 -30.74
N GLN A 394 0.94 45.17 -31.02
CA GLN A 394 -0.02 45.46 -32.07
C GLN A 394 -0.90 46.68 -31.75
N ARG A 395 -1.36 46.81 -30.50
CA ARG A 395 -2.10 48.01 -30.05
C ARG A 395 -1.26 49.28 -30.14
N ASN A 396 0.03 49.22 -29.81
CA ASN A 396 0.93 50.36 -29.95
C ASN A 396 1.15 50.72 -31.42
N ALA A 397 1.35 49.73 -32.30
CA ALA A 397 1.48 49.97 -33.74
C ALA A 397 0.20 50.60 -34.35
N ASP A 398 -0.98 50.13 -33.94
CA ASP A 398 -2.26 50.69 -34.39
C ASP A 398 -2.48 52.13 -33.89
N ALA A 399 -2.07 52.42 -32.65
CA ALA A 399 -2.14 53.77 -32.07
C ALA A 399 -1.19 54.74 -32.80
N GLU A 400 0.04 54.32 -33.10
CA GLU A 400 1.00 55.12 -33.86
C GLU A 400 0.52 55.38 -35.30
N ALA A 401 -0.09 54.38 -35.94
CA ALA A 401 -0.66 54.53 -37.28
C ALA A 401 -1.81 55.55 -37.30
N LEU A 402 -2.68 55.54 -36.29
CA LEU A 402 -3.77 56.50 -36.14
C LEU A 402 -3.25 57.93 -35.96
N VAL A 403 -2.27 58.13 -35.08
CA VAL A 403 -1.66 59.45 -34.85
C VAL A 403 -1.01 59.97 -36.13
N ASN A 404 -0.25 59.12 -36.84
CA ASN A 404 0.40 59.50 -38.10
C ASN A 404 -0.61 59.86 -39.20
N SER A 405 -1.74 59.15 -39.28
CA SER A 405 -2.81 59.46 -40.24
C SER A 405 -3.46 60.82 -39.96
N GLN A 406 -3.66 61.17 -38.68
CA GLN A 406 -4.25 62.44 -38.26
C GLN A 406 -3.29 63.61 -38.53
N VAL A 407 -1.99 63.44 -38.25
CA VAL A 407 -0.96 64.46 -38.53
C VAL A 407 -0.88 64.72 -40.05
N ARG A 408 -0.85 63.67 -40.89
CA ARG A 408 -0.85 63.84 -42.35
C ARG A 408 -2.09 64.56 -42.86
N GLY A 409 -3.27 64.26 -42.30
CA GLY A 409 -4.52 64.95 -42.63
C GLY A 409 -4.47 66.45 -42.35
N VAL A 410 -3.93 66.84 -41.18
CA VAL A 410 -3.74 68.25 -40.82
C VAL A 410 -2.72 68.93 -41.74
N VAL A 411 -1.58 68.30 -42.00
CA VAL A 411 -0.53 68.81 -42.90
C VAL A 411 -1.07 69.06 -44.32
N ALA A 412 -1.79 68.08 -44.89
CA ALA A 412 -2.38 68.21 -46.22
C ALA A 412 -3.43 69.33 -46.28
N GLY A 413 -4.26 69.47 -45.24
CA GLY A 413 -5.27 70.52 -45.14
C GLY A 413 -4.68 71.93 -45.07
N VAL A 414 -3.59 72.12 -44.31
CA VAL A 414 -2.91 73.41 -44.21
C VAL A 414 -2.17 73.73 -45.50
N ASN A 415 -1.49 72.76 -46.12
CA ASN A 415 -0.78 72.96 -47.40
C ASN A 415 -1.74 73.38 -48.52
N ARG A 416 -2.92 72.74 -48.65
CA ARG A 416 -3.94 73.15 -49.64
C ARG A 416 -4.38 74.61 -49.46
N ARG A 417 -4.58 75.04 -48.20
CA ARG A 417 -4.98 76.43 -47.89
C ARG A 417 -3.85 77.43 -48.15
N ALA A 418 -2.61 77.05 -47.86
CA ALA A 418 -1.43 77.88 -48.15
C ALA A 418 -1.29 78.12 -49.66
N THR A 419 -1.45 77.08 -50.48
CA THR A 419 -1.45 77.19 -51.95
C THR A 419 -2.60 78.06 -52.46
N ALA A 420 -3.81 77.93 -51.90
CA ALA A 420 -4.93 78.79 -52.29
C ALA A 420 -4.66 80.28 -51.99
N ILE A 421 -4.12 80.59 -50.81
CA ILE A 421 -3.72 81.97 -50.44
C ILE A 421 -2.64 82.48 -51.41
N GLU A 422 -1.68 81.63 -51.75
CA GLU A 422 -0.62 81.96 -52.68
C GLU A 422 -1.19 82.35 -54.06
N ILE A 423 -2.08 81.53 -54.62
CA ILE A 423 -2.74 81.79 -55.91
C ILE A 423 -3.54 83.09 -55.87
N VAL A 424 -4.32 83.32 -54.81
CA VAL A 424 -5.16 84.53 -54.68
C VAL A 424 -4.30 85.79 -54.62
N ILE A 425 -3.23 85.82 -53.82
CA ILE A 425 -2.34 86.99 -53.75
C ILE A 425 -1.65 87.21 -55.11
N GLY A 426 -1.28 86.13 -55.80
CA GLY A 426 -0.68 86.22 -57.14
C GLY A 426 -1.63 86.84 -58.16
N ALA A 427 -2.89 86.41 -58.17
CA ALA A 427 -3.93 86.94 -59.04
C ALA A 427 -4.21 88.43 -58.77
N ILE A 428 -4.28 88.84 -57.49
CA ILE A 428 -4.49 90.24 -57.12
C ILE A 428 -3.35 91.14 -57.64
N LEU A 429 -2.09 90.72 -57.49
CA LEU A 429 -0.94 91.49 -57.96
C LEU A 429 -0.92 91.65 -59.48
N LEU A 430 -1.26 90.59 -60.22
CA LEU A 430 -1.39 90.65 -61.68
C LEU A 430 -2.53 91.55 -62.13
N ALA A 431 -3.69 91.47 -61.46
CA ALA A 431 -4.83 92.33 -61.76
C ALA A 431 -4.50 93.81 -61.55
N LEU A 432 -3.84 94.14 -60.43
CA LEU A 432 -3.36 95.51 -60.17
C LEU A 432 -2.35 95.98 -61.23
N GLY A 433 -1.47 95.07 -61.69
CA GLY A 433 -0.56 95.34 -62.80
C GLY A 433 -1.26 95.63 -64.12
N ALA A 434 -2.27 94.84 -64.47
CA ALA A 434 -3.07 95.04 -65.68
C ALA A 434 -3.83 96.37 -65.64
N VAL A 435 -4.37 96.76 -64.49
CA VAL A 435 -4.99 98.08 -64.28
C VAL A 435 -3.98 99.20 -64.45
N GLY A 436 -2.76 99.03 -63.91
CA GLY A 436 -1.67 99.98 -64.11
C GLY A 436 -1.30 100.15 -65.58
N LEU A 437 -1.21 99.05 -66.32
CA LEU A 437 -0.92 99.04 -67.76
C LEU A 437 -2.02 99.71 -68.58
N LEU A 438 -3.29 99.38 -68.30
CA LEU A 438 -4.45 100.03 -68.93
C LEU A 438 -4.47 101.53 -68.67
N ASN A 439 -4.09 101.96 -67.46
CA ASN A 439 -4.02 103.38 -67.13
C ASN A 439 -2.95 104.13 -67.93
N VAL A 440 -1.80 103.50 -68.24
CA VAL A 440 -0.77 104.10 -69.12
C VAL A 440 -1.33 104.38 -70.51
N PHE A 441 -2.16 103.48 -71.05
CA PHE A 441 -2.74 103.63 -72.38
C PHE A 441 -3.95 104.56 -72.43
N THR A 442 -4.77 104.57 -71.39
CA THR A 442 -6.03 105.34 -71.36
C THR A 442 -5.87 106.74 -70.80
N GLY A 443 -4.78 107.03 -70.07
CA GLY A 443 -4.56 108.34 -69.44
C GLY A 443 -5.53 108.67 -68.31
N ALA A 444 -6.31 107.70 -67.82
CA ALA A 444 -7.39 107.92 -66.86
C ALA A 444 -6.94 108.54 -65.52
N LEU A 445 -5.67 108.37 -65.12
CA LEU A 445 -5.08 108.93 -63.90
C LEU A 445 -4.00 110.00 -64.17
N HIS A 446 -4.15 110.83 -65.21
CA HIS A 446 -3.10 111.79 -65.59
C HIS A 446 -2.78 112.83 -64.49
N GLU A 447 -3.71 113.14 -63.59
CA GLU A 447 -3.50 114.04 -62.45
C GLU A 447 -2.67 113.42 -61.31
N ASN A 448 -2.57 112.09 -61.25
CA ASN A 448 -1.95 111.37 -60.14
C ASN A 448 -0.90 110.36 -60.63
N VAL A 449 0.19 110.88 -61.20
CA VAL A 449 1.33 110.10 -61.74
C VAL A 449 1.89 109.08 -60.72
N VAL A 450 1.86 109.42 -59.43
CA VAL A 450 2.33 108.56 -58.34
C VAL A 450 1.54 107.23 -58.29
N TRP A 451 0.22 107.27 -58.45
CA TRP A 451 -0.61 106.07 -58.38
C TRP A 451 -0.45 105.16 -59.60
N GLY A 452 -0.21 105.74 -60.79
CA GLY A 452 0.14 104.98 -61.98
C GLY A 452 1.45 104.21 -61.81
N ALA A 453 2.48 104.86 -61.25
CA ALA A 453 3.77 104.23 -60.97
C ALA A 453 3.65 103.11 -59.90
N VAL A 454 2.84 103.31 -58.86
CA VAL A 454 2.59 102.31 -57.81
C VAL A 454 1.89 101.06 -58.38
N LEU A 455 0.86 101.23 -59.22
CA LEU A 455 0.16 100.09 -59.85
C LEU A 455 1.07 99.30 -60.79
N LEU A 456 1.90 99.98 -61.58
CA LEU A 456 2.92 99.33 -62.41
C LEU A 456 3.96 98.58 -61.58
N ALA A 457 4.41 99.15 -60.45
CA ALA A 457 5.34 98.48 -59.55
C ALA A 457 4.73 97.19 -58.96
N PHE A 458 3.45 97.22 -58.54
CA PHE A 458 2.75 96.01 -58.08
C PHE A 458 2.58 94.98 -59.21
N GLY A 459 2.35 95.43 -60.45
CA GLY A 459 2.32 94.57 -61.63
C GLY A 459 3.65 93.91 -61.93
N ALA A 460 4.76 94.66 -61.86
CA ALA A 460 6.10 94.13 -62.04
C ALA A 460 6.44 93.09 -60.96
N ILE A 461 6.06 93.34 -59.69
CA ILE A 461 6.21 92.37 -58.60
C ILE A 461 5.35 91.11 -58.87
N GLY A 462 4.12 91.28 -59.37
CA GLY A 462 3.25 90.18 -59.78
C GLY A 462 3.82 89.34 -60.93
N PHE A 463 4.44 89.98 -61.92
CA PHE A 463 5.06 89.30 -63.06
C PHE A 463 6.32 88.54 -62.65
N VAL A 464 7.19 89.16 -61.86
CA VAL A 464 8.37 88.52 -61.25
C VAL A 464 7.92 87.30 -60.43
N ARG A 465 6.80 87.38 -59.71
CA ARG A 465 6.23 86.24 -59.00
C ARG A 465 5.84 85.07 -59.90
N VAL A 466 5.11 85.32 -60.98
CA VAL A 466 4.74 84.25 -61.93
C VAL A 466 6.00 83.60 -62.51
N PHE A 467 7.00 84.42 -62.84
CA PHE A 467 8.28 83.94 -63.35
C PHE A 467 9.03 83.05 -62.34
N PHE A 468 9.08 83.44 -61.06
CA PHE A 468 9.66 82.61 -59.99
C PHE A 468 8.85 81.34 -59.70
N ALA A 469 7.52 81.40 -59.81
CA ALA A 469 6.66 80.23 -59.68
C ALA A 469 6.90 79.22 -60.81
N LEU A 470 7.13 79.70 -62.04
CA LEU A 470 7.51 78.88 -63.20
C LEU A 470 8.89 78.23 -63.04
N LEU A 471 9.80 78.91 -62.33
CA LEU A 471 11.14 78.40 -62.02
C LEU A 471 11.20 77.55 -60.74
N GLU A 472 10.07 77.26 -60.09
CA GLU A 472 9.96 76.54 -58.82
C GLU A 472 10.86 77.10 -57.69
N ARG A 473 11.27 78.36 -57.78
CA ARG A 473 12.20 78.96 -56.80
C ARG A 473 11.42 79.69 -55.71
N PRO A 474 11.65 79.38 -54.42
CA PRO A 474 10.94 80.03 -53.32
C PRO A 474 11.39 81.50 -53.19
N MET A 475 10.44 82.43 -53.19
CA MET A 475 10.74 83.83 -52.88
C MET A 475 11.01 84.02 -51.38
N PRO A 476 12.05 84.79 -51.00
CA PRO A 476 12.44 84.94 -49.59
C PRO A 476 11.40 85.69 -48.73
N ALA A 477 10.71 86.70 -49.27
CA ALA A 477 9.79 87.54 -48.49
C ALA A 477 8.43 86.87 -48.22
N LEU A 478 7.78 86.32 -49.26
CA LEU A 478 6.46 85.68 -49.13
C LEU A 478 6.53 84.33 -48.41
N ALA A 479 7.63 83.58 -48.59
CA ALA A 479 7.86 82.31 -47.89
C ALA A 479 7.88 82.51 -46.37
N THR A 480 8.43 83.62 -45.89
CA THR A 480 8.50 83.91 -44.45
C THR A 480 7.11 84.16 -43.86
N ALA A 481 6.25 84.91 -44.56
CA ALA A 481 4.87 85.15 -44.14
C ALA A 481 4.00 83.88 -44.19
N LEU A 482 4.11 83.09 -45.26
CA LEU A 482 3.39 81.82 -45.39
C LEU A 482 3.89 80.79 -44.37
N ASN A 483 5.19 80.71 -44.10
CA ASN A 483 5.73 79.85 -43.05
C ASN A 483 5.18 80.21 -41.67
N TRP A 484 5.08 81.51 -41.36
CA TRP A 484 4.46 81.98 -40.12
C TRP A 484 2.98 81.59 -40.05
N TYR A 485 2.23 81.76 -41.14
CA TYR A 485 0.82 81.36 -41.23
C TYR A 485 0.63 79.85 -41.04
N CYS A 486 1.40 79.03 -41.75
CA CYS A 486 1.36 77.58 -41.66
C CYS A 486 1.73 77.10 -40.25
N ARG A 487 2.78 77.65 -39.63
CA ARG A 487 3.18 77.33 -38.25
C ARG A 487 2.09 77.66 -37.25
N ARG A 488 1.43 78.82 -37.38
CA ARG A 488 0.34 79.23 -36.47
C ARG A 488 -0.90 78.36 -36.65
N ARG A 489 -1.27 78.01 -37.89
CA ARG A 489 -2.44 77.17 -38.19
C ARG A 489 -2.25 75.71 -37.80
N VAL A 490 -1.11 75.10 -38.15
CA VAL A 490 -0.77 73.72 -37.77
C VAL A 490 -0.74 73.60 -36.26
N ARG A 491 -0.06 74.52 -35.55
CA ARG A 491 -0.02 74.50 -34.08
C ARG A 491 -1.42 74.56 -33.47
N LYS A 492 -2.31 75.41 -33.99
CA LYS A 492 -3.69 75.50 -33.49
C LYS A 492 -4.50 74.22 -33.74
N GLN A 493 -4.34 73.59 -34.91
CA GLN A 493 -5.07 72.37 -35.26
C GLN A 493 -4.54 71.14 -34.53
N LEU A 494 -3.22 71.01 -34.38
CA LEU A 494 -2.61 69.92 -33.59
C LEU A 494 -2.96 70.03 -32.11
N LEU A 495 -3.01 71.25 -31.55
CA LEU A 495 -3.40 71.48 -30.16
C LEU A 495 -4.89 71.15 -29.91
N GLN A 496 -5.77 71.38 -30.89
CA GLN A 496 -7.17 70.95 -30.84
C GLN A 496 -7.33 69.42 -30.88
N LEU A 497 -6.36 68.70 -31.45
CA LEU A 497 -6.33 67.24 -31.50
C LEU A 497 -5.54 66.61 -30.34
N GLY A 498 -5.01 67.41 -29.41
CA GLY A 498 -4.19 66.91 -28.30
C GLY A 498 -2.79 66.43 -28.70
N LEU A 499 -2.34 66.74 -29.92
CA LEU A 499 -1.06 66.31 -30.49
C LEU A 499 -0.01 67.44 -30.47
N SER A 500 0.18 68.07 -29.30
CA SER A 500 1.11 69.22 -29.16
C SER A 500 2.55 68.87 -29.54
N ASP A 501 2.96 67.63 -29.28
CA ASP A 501 4.36 67.21 -29.34
C ASP A 501 4.76 66.87 -30.79
N ALA A 502 3.82 66.38 -31.60
CA ALA A 502 4.01 66.14 -33.04
C ALA A 502 4.29 67.44 -33.82
N GLY A 503 4.00 68.61 -33.26
CA GLY A 503 4.32 69.89 -33.88
C GLY A 503 5.83 70.18 -33.96
N ALA A 504 6.65 69.55 -33.12
CA ALA A 504 8.09 69.78 -33.04
C ALA A 504 8.87 69.10 -34.18
N SER A 505 8.34 68.00 -34.74
CA SER A 505 8.97 67.24 -35.83
C SER A 505 8.66 67.78 -37.22
N LEU A 506 7.76 68.77 -37.35
CA LEU A 506 7.37 69.33 -38.64
C LEU A 506 8.31 70.46 -39.09
N THR A 507 8.81 70.37 -40.33
CA THR A 507 9.62 71.43 -40.95
C THR A 507 8.78 72.31 -41.87
N TYR A 508 9.10 73.60 -41.92
CA TYR A 508 8.37 74.59 -42.71
C TYR A 508 9.31 75.17 -43.75
N LYS A 509 9.08 74.87 -45.02
CA LYS A 509 9.96 75.32 -46.13
C LYS A 509 9.09 75.88 -47.26
N GLY A 510 9.35 77.12 -47.66
CA GLY A 510 8.69 77.75 -48.81
C GLY A 510 7.17 77.89 -48.68
N GLY A 511 6.64 78.09 -47.47
CA GLY A 511 5.19 78.19 -47.24
C GLY A 511 4.46 76.85 -47.17
N ARG A 512 5.19 75.73 -47.22
CA ARG A 512 4.65 74.37 -47.07
C ARG A 512 5.20 73.70 -45.83
N VAL A 513 4.39 72.83 -45.25
CA VAL A 513 4.77 71.94 -44.15
C VAL A 513 5.27 70.63 -44.77
N VAL A 514 6.51 70.28 -44.44
CA VAL A 514 7.20 69.07 -44.90
C VAL A 514 7.44 68.21 -43.67
N ASP A 515 6.91 66.99 -43.74
CA ASP A 515 7.09 65.98 -42.71
C ASP A 515 8.53 65.48 -42.75
N VAL A 516 9.23 65.49 -41.61
CA VAL A 516 10.66 65.17 -41.53
C VAL A 516 10.91 63.67 -41.60
N GLU A 517 9.93 62.84 -41.25
CA GLU A 517 10.13 61.40 -41.11
C GLU A 517 9.98 60.59 -42.40
N GLY A 518 9.66 61.23 -43.53
CA GLY A 518 9.60 60.57 -44.83
C GLY A 518 10.94 60.23 -45.49
N SER A 519 12.10 60.66 -44.93
CA SER A 519 13.41 60.44 -45.58
C SER A 519 14.36 59.46 -44.89
N LYS A 520 14.01 58.92 -43.71
CA LYS A 520 14.75 57.78 -43.15
C LYS A 520 14.17 56.48 -43.69
N LYS A 521 14.62 56.06 -44.88
CA LYS A 521 14.53 54.66 -45.28
C LYS A 521 15.17 53.82 -44.16
N PRO A 522 14.51 52.77 -43.65
CA PRO A 522 15.18 51.83 -42.75
C PRO A 522 16.34 51.20 -43.52
N ALA A 523 17.54 51.29 -42.97
CA ALA A 523 18.66 50.49 -43.43
C ALA A 523 18.28 49.03 -43.19
N SER A 524 18.24 48.26 -44.28
CA SER A 524 18.07 46.81 -44.30
C SER A 524 19.14 46.11 -43.50
#